data_AF-A0A1L9U0U6-F1
#
_entry.id   AF-A0A1L9U0U6-F1
#
_cell.length_a   1.000
_cell.length_b   1.000
_cell.length_c   1.000
_cell.angle_alpha   90.00
_cell.angle_beta   90.00
_cell.angle_gamma   90.00
#
_symmetry.space_group_name_H-M   'P 1'
#
loop_
_entity.id
_entity.type
_entity.pdbx_description
1 polymer ?
#
loop_
_entity_poly.entity_id
_entity_poly.type
_entity_poly.pdbx_seq_one_letter_code
_entity_poly.pdbx_strand_id
1 'polypeptide(L)'
;MAGKTAEYLFGGTQQWSPNDWTSSDDRVRGGSSQSTLEISPDTDHAKFMGNLDIDTLGGAGFASQRTTGSRRWDLSAYDGMELDVAESDEKLYTLILKDELLPDRPDGRERSSLSWQADLRFVGSGKVVVRWKEFRPTYRGKEVDDADPLDLKSIKRLGIMMRSHFGSQSGEFNLSVRYIAAWKAEAEEDKNESVTIESKGSIDSENGRDKGSTCCAIL
;
A
#
# COMPACT_ATOMS: atom_id res chain seq x y z
N MET A 1 -10.76 20.43 -13.86
CA MET A 1 -10.78 18.99 -14.14
C MET A 1 -10.58 18.29 -12.81
N ALA A 2 -11.53 17.48 -12.36
CA ALA A 2 -11.35 16.69 -11.14
C ALA A 2 -10.13 15.79 -11.36
N GLY A 3 -9.09 15.93 -10.52
CA GLY A 3 -7.89 15.10 -10.62
C GLY A 3 -8.28 13.64 -10.42
N LYS A 4 -7.82 12.74 -11.30
CA LYS A 4 -7.97 11.31 -11.06
C LYS A 4 -7.34 10.97 -9.71
N THR A 5 -8.12 10.42 -8.80
CA THR A 5 -7.68 9.99 -7.46
C THR A 5 -6.88 8.69 -7.51
N ALA A 6 -7.00 7.92 -8.60
CA ALA A 6 -6.20 6.73 -8.84
C ALA A 6 -5.91 6.47 -10.33
N GLU A 7 -4.78 5.82 -10.61
CA GLU A 7 -4.45 5.19 -11.90
C GLU A 7 -4.37 3.67 -11.73
N TYR A 8 -5.31 2.96 -12.33
CA TYR A 8 -5.35 1.50 -12.31
C TYR A 8 -4.21 0.92 -13.14
N LEU A 9 -3.35 0.13 -12.50
CA LEU A 9 -2.27 -0.61 -13.16
C LEU A 9 -2.71 -2.02 -13.57
N PHE A 10 -3.54 -2.65 -12.73
CA PHE A 10 -4.13 -3.96 -12.95
C PHE A 10 -5.55 -3.98 -12.36
N GLY A 11 -6.52 -4.56 -13.07
CA GLY A 11 -7.93 -4.56 -12.66
C GLY A 11 -8.58 -3.17 -12.69
N GLY A 12 -9.78 -3.06 -12.12
CA GLY A 12 -10.54 -1.81 -12.07
C GLY A 12 -11.02 -1.40 -13.46
N THR A 13 -10.44 -0.34 -14.03
CA THR A 13 -10.69 0.01 -15.45
C THR A 13 -9.74 -0.68 -16.43
N GLN A 14 -8.73 -1.40 -15.93
CA GLN A 14 -7.87 -2.28 -16.72
C GLN A 14 -8.32 -3.73 -16.52
N GLN A 15 -8.03 -4.60 -17.48
CA GLN A 15 -8.24 -6.03 -17.30
C GLN A 15 -7.01 -6.66 -16.65
N TRP A 16 -7.23 -7.70 -15.86
CA TRP A 16 -6.12 -8.56 -15.48
C TRP A 16 -5.72 -9.47 -16.63
N SER A 17 -4.44 -9.82 -16.67
CA SER A 17 -3.90 -10.77 -17.64
C SER A 17 -2.91 -11.71 -16.94
N PRO A 18 -3.05 -13.03 -17.09
CA PRO A 18 -2.09 -13.97 -16.52
C PRO A 18 -0.70 -13.82 -17.16
N ASN A 19 -0.61 -13.32 -18.40
CA ASN A 19 0.67 -13.09 -19.07
C ASN A 19 1.46 -11.91 -18.50
N ASP A 20 0.80 -11.05 -17.72
CA ASP A 20 1.43 -9.92 -17.07
C ASP A 20 2.23 -10.33 -15.84
N TRP A 21 2.09 -11.56 -15.34
CA TRP A 21 2.64 -12.02 -14.08
C TRP A 21 3.38 -13.34 -14.21
N THR A 22 4.39 -13.53 -13.38
CA THR A 22 5.17 -14.76 -13.36
C THR A 22 5.75 -15.01 -11.97
N SER A 23 5.90 -16.30 -11.63
CA SER A 23 6.42 -16.71 -10.33
C SER A 23 7.90 -16.38 -10.17
N SER A 24 8.28 -16.10 -8.92
CA SER A 24 9.65 -15.97 -8.44
C SER A 24 9.68 -16.54 -7.03
N ASP A 25 9.60 -17.86 -6.90
CA ASP A 25 9.60 -18.52 -5.59
C ASP A 25 11.02 -18.87 -5.13
N ASP A 26 11.16 -19.27 -3.87
CA ASP A 26 12.43 -19.68 -3.26
C ASP A 26 13.08 -20.95 -3.87
N ARG A 27 12.38 -21.65 -4.78
CA ARG A 27 12.91 -22.77 -5.57
C ARG A 27 14.22 -22.45 -6.30
N VAL A 28 14.43 -21.18 -6.67
CA VAL A 28 15.70 -20.73 -7.28
C VAL A 28 16.91 -20.82 -6.34
N ARG A 29 16.66 -21.05 -5.04
CA ARG A 29 17.64 -21.27 -3.98
C ARG A 29 17.50 -22.66 -3.34
N GLY A 30 16.72 -23.55 -3.94
CA GLY A 30 16.44 -24.89 -3.41
C GLY A 30 15.34 -24.96 -2.36
N GLY A 31 14.51 -23.91 -2.20
CA GLY A 31 13.30 -23.97 -1.38
C GLY A 31 12.17 -24.74 -2.05
N SER A 32 11.08 -24.96 -1.30
CA SER A 32 9.93 -25.74 -1.74
C SER A 32 8.63 -24.92 -1.82
N SER A 33 8.70 -23.60 -1.65
CA SER A 33 7.53 -22.74 -1.76
C SER A 33 7.07 -22.61 -3.20
N GLN A 34 5.77 -22.48 -3.41
CA GLN A 34 5.17 -22.32 -4.73
C GLN A 34 4.03 -21.32 -4.69
N SER A 35 3.93 -20.51 -5.74
CA SER A 35 2.80 -19.61 -5.94
C SER A 35 2.26 -19.67 -7.37
N THR A 36 1.00 -19.31 -7.49
CA THR A 36 0.28 -19.07 -8.74
C THR A 36 -0.50 -17.76 -8.63
N LEU A 37 -0.68 -17.08 -9.76
CA LEU A 37 -1.63 -15.98 -9.90
C LEU A 37 -2.64 -16.35 -10.98
N GLU A 38 -3.89 -16.58 -10.59
CA GLU A 38 -4.97 -16.95 -11.50
C GLU A 38 -5.95 -15.79 -11.64
N ILE A 39 -6.44 -15.54 -12.87
CA ILE A 39 -7.46 -14.53 -13.12
C ILE A 39 -8.81 -15.22 -13.17
N SER A 40 -9.74 -14.80 -12.31
CA SER A 40 -11.09 -15.35 -12.27
C SER A 40 -11.86 -14.92 -13.53
N PRO A 41 -12.37 -15.86 -14.35
CA PRO A 41 -13.09 -15.52 -15.58
C PRO A 41 -14.42 -14.81 -15.32
N ASP A 42 -15.04 -15.05 -14.14
CA ASP A 42 -16.35 -14.50 -13.79
C ASP A 42 -16.28 -13.09 -13.19
N THR A 43 -15.17 -12.77 -12.53
CA THR A 43 -15.03 -11.52 -11.74
C THR A 43 -13.90 -10.61 -12.21
N ASP A 44 -12.99 -11.11 -13.06
CA ASP A 44 -11.73 -10.45 -13.42
C ASP A 44 -10.89 -10.07 -12.18
N HIS A 45 -10.96 -10.85 -11.10
CA HIS A 45 -10.09 -10.70 -9.94
C HIS A 45 -8.84 -11.57 -10.07
N ALA A 46 -7.69 -11.06 -9.62
CA ALA A 46 -6.48 -11.86 -9.50
C ALA A 46 -6.42 -12.58 -8.16
N LYS A 47 -6.30 -13.91 -8.19
CA LYS A 47 -6.10 -14.77 -7.02
C LYS A 47 -4.64 -15.15 -6.93
N PHE A 48 -3.93 -14.54 -5.98
CA PHE A 48 -2.59 -14.94 -5.58
C PHE A 48 -2.68 -16.04 -4.51
N MET A 49 -2.21 -17.24 -4.82
CA MET A 49 -2.33 -18.39 -3.92
C MET A 49 -1.17 -19.37 -4.05
N GLY A 50 -1.04 -20.26 -3.07
CA GLY A 50 -0.07 -21.34 -3.08
C GLY A 50 0.30 -21.81 -1.69
N ASN A 51 1.46 -22.47 -1.56
CA ASN A 51 1.96 -22.96 -0.28
C ASN A 51 3.33 -22.34 0.04
N LEU A 52 3.44 -21.77 1.23
CA LEU A 52 4.71 -21.29 1.79
C LEU A 52 5.34 -22.41 2.63
N ASP A 53 6.42 -22.99 2.12
CA ASP A 53 7.26 -23.92 2.86
C ASP A 53 8.36 -23.14 3.59
N ILE A 54 8.49 -23.38 4.89
CA ILE A 54 9.55 -22.76 5.70
C ILE A 54 10.57 -23.79 6.21
N ASP A 55 10.30 -25.08 6.04
CA ASP A 55 11.13 -26.13 6.62
C ASP A 55 12.36 -26.41 5.78
N THR A 56 12.23 -26.41 4.44
CA THR A 56 13.32 -26.75 3.51
C THR A 56 14.53 -25.83 3.68
N LEU A 57 14.31 -24.55 4.00
CA LEU A 57 15.37 -23.56 4.21
C LEU A 57 15.53 -23.15 5.68
N GLY A 58 15.10 -23.99 6.63
CA GLY A 58 15.37 -23.81 8.06
C GLY A 58 14.72 -22.57 8.68
N GLY A 59 13.41 -22.39 8.46
CA GLY A 59 12.60 -21.25 8.91
C GLY A 59 12.52 -20.09 7.90
N ALA A 60 13.28 -20.15 6.81
CA ALA A 60 13.19 -19.22 5.70
C ALA A 60 12.28 -19.78 4.59
N GLY A 61 11.62 -18.89 3.85
CA GLY A 61 10.84 -19.28 2.68
C GLY A 61 10.15 -18.06 2.06
N PHE A 62 9.90 -18.11 0.76
CA PHE A 62 9.03 -17.16 0.08
C PHE A 62 8.42 -17.72 -1.20
N ALA A 63 7.16 -17.35 -1.44
CA ALA A 63 6.44 -17.56 -2.68
C ALA A 63 6.02 -16.20 -3.22
N SER A 64 6.29 -15.89 -4.48
CA SER A 64 5.99 -14.55 -5.01
C SER A 64 5.63 -14.54 -6.48
N GLN A 65 4.83 -13.55 -6.85
CA GLN A 65 4.45 -13.24 -8.23
C GLN A 65 4.92 -11.82 -8.54
N ARG A 66 5.49 -11.62 -9.72
CA ARG A 66 5.95 -10.30 -10.17
C ARG A 66 5.54 -10.06 -11.61
N THR A 67 5.48 -8.79 -11.99
CA THR A 67 5.12 -8.43 -13.35
C THR A 67 6.20 -8.84 -14.35
N THR A 68 5.79 -9.35 -15.51
CA THR A 68 6.67 -9.74 -16.62
C THR A 68 7.20 -8.52 -17.39
N GLY A 69 8.32 -8.73 -18.08
CA GLY A 69 8.97 -7.71 -18.90
C GLY A 69 9.66 -6.59 -18.12
N SER A 70 10.15 -5.59 -18.85
CA SER A 70 10.55 -4.30 -18.29
C SER A 70 9.43 -3.32 -18.55
N ARG A 71 8.69 -2.97 -17.50
CA ARG A 71 7.67 -1.91 -17.58
C ARG A 71 8.33 -0.56 -17.32
N ARG A 72 7.57 0.51 -17.52
CA ARG A 72 7.96 1.86 -17.15
C ARG A 72 6.72 2.66 -16.80
N TRP A 73 6.43 2.75 -15.51
CA TRP A 73 5.39 3.61 -14.99
C TRP A 73 6.02 4.86 -14.38
N ASP A 74 5.47 6.02 -14.74
CA ASP A 74 5.72 7.27 -14.04
C ASP A 74 4.60 7.48 -13.02
N LEU A 75 4.90 7.15 -11.76
CA LEU A 75 3.97 7.25 -10.64
C LEU A 75 4.28 8.48 -9.77
N SER A 76 5.11 9.41 -10.23
CA SER A 76 5.56 10.56 -9.46
C SER A 76 4.45 11.56 -9.10
N ALA A 77 3.30 11.47 -9.76
CA ALA A 77 2.13 12.31 -9.50
C ALA A 77 1.21 11.81 -8.37
N TYR A 78 1.49 10.62 -7.82
CA TYR A 78 0.70 9.89 -6.82
C TYR A 78 1.41 9.88 -5.45
N ASP A 79 0.70 9.47 -4.41
CA ASP A 79 1.18 9.46 -3.01
C ASP A 79 1.42 8.05 -2.46
N GLY A 80 1.00 7.02 -3.19
CA GLY A 80 1.18 5.63 -2.81
C GLY A 80 0.57 4.63 -3.80
N MET A 81 0.49 3.38 -3.35
CA MET A 81 -0.23 2.30 -4.00
C MET A 81 -1.55 2.04 -3.26
N GLU A 82 -2.63 1.75 -3.98
CA GLU A 82 -3.88 1.24 -3.43
C GLU A 82 -4.13 -0.18 -3.98
N LEU A 83 -4.53 -1.08 -3.09
CA LEU A 83 -5.04 -2.40 -3.45
C LEU A 83 -6.44 -2.53 -2.91
N ASP A 84 -7.37 -3.02 -3.73
CA ASP A 84 -8.70 -3.42 -3.27
C ASP A 84 -8.80 -4.94 -3.25
N VAL A 85 -8.96 -5.49 -2.05
CA VAL A 85 -8.96 -6.91 -1.78
C VAL A 85 -10.38 -7.42 -1.68
N ALA A 86 -10.69 -8.45 -2.46
CA ALA A 86 -11.96 -9.14 -2.44
C ALA A 86 -12.02 -10.18 -1.31
N GLU A 87 -10.92 -10.89 -1.07
CA GLU A 87 -10.83 -12.00 -0.10
C GLU A 87 -9.38 -12.12 0.39
N SER A 88 -9.21 -12.43 1.67
CA SER A 88 -7.90 -12.67 2.28
C SER A 88 -7.98 -13.74 3.35
N ASP A 89 -6.93 -14.55 3.42
CA ASP A 89 -6.63 -15.46 4.52
C ASP A 89 -5.99 -14.79 5.76
N GLU A 90 -5.99 -13.46 5.78
CA GLU A 90 -5.45 -12.61 6.85
C GLU A 90 -3.95 -12.79 7.14
N LYS A 91 -3.20 -13.44 6.25
CA LYS A 91 -1.73 -13.53 6.36
C LYS A 91 -1.06 -12.21 6.03
N LEU A 92 0.23 -12.11 6.38
CA LEU A 92 1.04 -10.94 6.07
C LEU A 92 1.62 -11.09 4.66
N TYR A 93 1.25 -10.18 3.78
CA TYR A 93 1.77 -10.09 2.41
C TYR A 93 2.76 -8.94 2.30
N THR A 94 3.60 -8.98 1.27
CA THR A 94 4.55 -7.92 0.94
C THR A 94 4.29 -7.44 -0.48
N LEU A 95 4.07 -6.13 -0.64
CA LEU A 95 4.11 -5.46 -1.94
C LEU A 95 5.56 -5.07 -2.25
N ILE A 96 6.00 -5.32 -3.48
CA ILE A 96 7.37 -5.11 -3.93
C ILE A 96 7.37 -4.19 -5.14
N LEU A 97 8.20 -3.15 -5.11
CA LEU A 97 8.50 -2.30 -6.26
C LEU A 97 9.99 -2.40 -6.61
N LYS A 98 10.28 -2.30 -7.91
CA LYS A 98 11.63 -2.04 -8.43
C LYS A 98 11.60 -0.91 -9.44
N ASP A 99 12.50 0.03 -9.28
CA ASP A 99 12.86 1.09 -10.21
C ASP A 99 14.09 0.72 -11.07
N GLU A 100 14.87 -0.27 -10.63
CA GLU A 100 16.01 -0.80 -11.39
C GLU A 100 15.88 -2.31 -11.69
N LEU A 101 16.11 -2.65 -12.96
CA LEU A 101 16.30 -4.02 -13.43
C LEU A 101 17.68 -4.14 -14.05
N LEU A 102 18.52 -4.99 -13.47
CA LEU A 102 19.86 -5.29 -13.98
C LEU A 102 19.77 -6.30 -15.14
N PRO A 103 20.73 -6.27 -16.07
CA PRO A 103 20.82 -7.29 -17.12
C PRO A 103 20.88 -8.70 -16.53
N ASP A 104 20.23 -9.64 -17.21
CA ASP A 104 20.26 -11.04 -16.82
C ASP A 104 21.68 -11.58 -16.75
N ARG A 105 21.87 -12.60 -15.93
CA ARG A 105 23.12 -13.36 -15.91
C ARG A 105 23.25 -14.17 -17.22
N PRO A 106 24.48 -14.58 -17.58
CA PRO A 106 24.69 -15.44 -18.74
C PRO A 106 23.90 -16.77 -18.71
N ASP A 107 23.51 -17.24 -17.52
CA ASP A 107 22.70 -18.44 -17.32
C ASP A 107 21.18 -18.18 -17.43
N GLY A 108 20.77 -16.97 -17.84
CA GLY A 108 19.39 -16.54 -17.97
C GLY A 108 18.70 -16.19 -16.64
N ARG A 109 19.41 -16.26 -15.50
CA ARG A 109 18.83 -15.90 -14.20
C ARG A 109 18.88 -14.40 -13.97
N GLU A 110 17.78 -13.85 -13.48
CA GLU A 110 17.76 -12.44 -13.05
C GLU A 110 18.78 -12.17 -11.94
N ARG A 111 19.45 -11.02 -12.03
CA ARG A 111 20.34 -10.55 -10.96
C ARG A 111 19.52 -10.00 -9.79
N SER A 112 20.10 -10.14 -8.60
CA SER A 112 19.55 -9.46 -7.43
C SER A 112 19.84 -7.96 -7.58
N SER A 113 18.81 -7.14 -7.37
CA SER A 113 18.89 -5.68 -7.30
C SER A 113 18.16 -5.23 -6.03
N LEU A 114 18.24 -3.94 -5.72
CA LEU A 114 17.44 -3.34 -4.67
C LEU A 114 15.94 -3.56 -4.96
N SER A 115 15.16 -3.74 -3.91
CA SER A 115 13.70 -3.79 -3.98
C SER A 115 13.10 -2.98 -2.86
N TRP A 116 12.02 -2.29 -3.15
CA TRP A 116 11.28 -1.49 -2.19
C TRP A 116 10.08 -2.30 -1.72
N GLN A 117 10.03 -2.60 -0.42
CA GLN A 117 9.07 -3.54 0.14
C GLN A 117 8.20 -2.88 1.20
N ALA A 118 6.91 -3.18 1.16
CA ALA A 118 5.97 -2.77 2.19
C ALA A 118 5.09 -3.96 2.57
N ASP A 119 5.01 -4.23 3.87
CA ASP A 119 4.20 -5.31 4.40
C ASP A 119 2.78 -4.83 4.69
N LEU A 120 1.81 -5.69 4.39
CA LEU A 120 0.39 -5.37 4.46
C LEU A 120 -0.40 -6.62 4.84
N ARG A 121 -1.34 -6.42 5.76
CA ARG A 121 -2.27 -7.45 6.23
C ARG A 121 -3.69 -6.96 5.96
N PHE A 122 -4.53 -7.86 5.45
CA PHE A 122 -5.94 -7.58 5.22
C PHE A 122 -6.79 -8.32 6.25
N VAL A 123 -7.85 -7.67 6.72
CA VAL A 123 -8.90 -8.31 7.51
C VAL A 123 -10.19 -8.16 6.71
N GLY A 124 -10.72 -9.28 6.23
CA GLY A 124 -11.88 -9.29 5.34
C GLY A 124 -11.58 -8.75 3.93
N SER A 125 -12.46 -7.86 3.44
CA SER A 125 -12.39 -7.29 2.09
C SER A 125 -12.41 -5.76 2.14
N GLY A 126 -11.75 -5.09 1.20
CA GLY A 126 -11.71 -3.63 1.11
C GLY A 126 -10.38 -3.09 0.61
N LYS A 127 -10.23 -1.77 0.70
CA LYS A 127 -9.07 -1.05 0.21
C LYS A 127 -7.97 -0.92 1.27
N VAL A 128 -6.71 -1.05 0.85
CA VAL A 128 -5.53 -0.62 1.62
C VAL A 128 -4.72 0.35 0.78
N VAL A 129 -4.17 1.37 1.45
CA VAL A 129 -3.22 2.30 0.85
C VAL A 129 -1.86 2.08 1.50
N VAL A 130 -0.83 1.97 0.67
CA VAL A 130 0.58 1.93 1.07
C VAL A 130 1.25 3.17 0.51
N ARG A 131 1.59 4.13 1.37
CA ARG A 131 2.25 5.37 0.97
C ARG A 131 3.70 5.10 0.58
N TRP A 132 4.29 5.96 -0.27
CA TRP A 132 5.69 5.81 -0.68
C TRP A 132 6.66 5.69 0.50
N LYS A 133 6.40 6.44 1.58
CA LYS A 133 7.20 6.42 2.81
C LYS A 133 7.14 5.11 3.59
N GLU A 134 6.26 4.17 3.24
CA GLU A 134 6.12 2.87 3.91
C GLU A 134 6.97 1.79 3.22
N PHE A 135 7.39 2.04 1.98
CA PHE A 135 8.32 1.16 1.30
C PHE A 135 9.72 1.30 1.89
N ARG A 136 10.30 0.17 2.27
CA ARG A 136 11.66 0.07 2.78
C ARG A 136 12.59 -0.54 1.73
N PRO A 137 13.78 0.04 1.51
CA PRO A 137 14.75 -0.52 0.59
C PRO A 137 15.32 -1.81 1.16
N THR A 138 15.36 -2.86 0.35
CA THR A 138 15.81 -4.18 0.76
C THR A 138 16.68 -4.82 -0.32
N TYR A 139 17.74 -5.51 0.10
CA TYR A 139 18.58 -6.33 -0.77
C TYR A 139 18.66 -7.74 -0.22
N ARG A 140 18.16 -8.71 -1.00
CA ARG A 140 18.12 -10.14 -0.62
C ARG A 140 17.46 -10.40 0.73
N GLY A 141 16.36 -9.69 1.01
CA GLY A 141 15.55 -9.86 2.22
C GLY A 141 16.10 -9.18 3.47
N LYS A 142 17.15 -8.36 3.33
CA LYS A 142 17.67 -7.49 4.39
C LYS A 142 17.38 -6.05 4.04
N GLU A 143 16.93 -5.27 5.02
CA GLU A 143 16.81 -3.83 4.87
C GLU A 143 18.19 -3.20 4.64
N VAL A 144 18.22 -2.13 3.85
CA VAL A 144 19.45 -1.41 3.48
C VAL A 144 19.32 0.02 3.99
N ASP A 145 20.20 0.41 4.89
CA ASP A 145 20.28 1.80 5.34
C ASP A 145 20.86 2.68 4.21
N ASP A 146 20.47 3.96 4.20
CA ASP A 146 21.01 5.00 3.32
C ASP A 146 20.94 4.70 1.80
N ALA A 147 19.94 3.94 1.34
CA ALA A 147 19.70 3.75 -0.08
C ALA A 147 19.20 5.03 -0.76
N ASP A 148 19.60 5.25 -2.02
CA ASP A 148 19.02 6.30 -2.87
C ASP A 148 17.50 6.13 -2.93
N PRO A 149 16.68 7.20 -2.86
CA PRO A 149 15.23 7.08 -2.83
C PRO A 149 14.64 6.37 -4.06
N LEU A 150 13.51 5.67 -3.87
CA LEU A 150 12.73 5.04 -4.94
C LEU A 150 12.44 6.03 -6.08
N ASP A 151 12.89 5.73 -7.29
CA ASP A 151 12.60 6.55 -8.48
C ASP A 151 11.18 6.29 -9.00
N LEU A 152 10.23 7.07 -8.48
CA LEU A 152 8.82 7.00 -8.88
C LEU A 152 8.57 7.34 -10.36
N LYS A 153 9.50 7.99 -11.06
CA LYS A 153 9.34 8.32 -12.49
C LYS A 153 9.61 7.13 -13.41
N SER A 154 10.18 6.06 -12.87
CA SER A 154 10.60 4.90 -13.65
C SER A 154 10.43 3.61 -12.86
N ILE A 155 9.23 3.36 -12.33
CA ILE A 155 8.91 2.04 -11.75
C ILE A 155 8.90 1.00 -12.87
N LYS A 156 9.69 -0.05 -12.73
CA LYS A 156 9.91 -1.09 -13.74
C LYS A 156 9.22 -2.39 -13.45
N ARG A 157 8.94 -2.67 -12.17
CA ARG A 157 8.34 -3.92 -11.74
C ARG A 157 7.55 -3.77 -10.46
N LEU A 158 6.42 -4.47 -10.43
CA LEU A 158 5.61 -4.67 -9.25
C LEU A 158 5.59 -6.17 -8.90
N GLY A 159 5.48 -6.50 -7.62
CA GLY A 159 5.31 -7.89 -7.18
C GLY A 159 4.52 -7.99 -5.89
N ILE A 160 3.93 -9.16 -5.66
CA ILE A 160 3.29 -9.55 -4.41
C ILE A 160 3.96 -10.82 -3.90
N MET A 161 4.20 -10.87 -2.59
CA MET A 161 4.96 -11.95 -1.97
C MET A 161 4.31 -12.39 -0.67
N MET A 162 4.34 -13.70 -0.47
CA MET A 162 4.14 -14.37 0.81
C MET A 162 5.50 -14.86 1.29
N ARG A 163 5.94 -14.46 2.49
CA ARG A 163 7.26 -14.84 3.05
C ARG A 163 7.14 -15.36 4.48
N SER A 164 8.10 -16.15 4.93
CA SER A 164 8.08 -16.73 6.27
C SER A 164 8.10 -15.72 7.41
N HIS A 165 8.61 -14.51 7.14
CA HIS A 165 8.77 -13.44 8.11
C HIS A 165 9.46 -13.95 9.39
N PHE A 166 10.59 -14.66 9.19
CA PHE A 166 11.37 -15.31 10.24
C PHE A 166 10.62 -16.45 10.98
N GLY A 167 9.81 -17.19 10.24
CA GLY A 167 9.08 -18.36 10.72
C GLY A 167 7.75 -18.03 11.40
N SER A 168 7.27 -16.78 11.32
CA SER A 168 6.00 -16.40 11.92
C SER A 168 4.78 -16.89 11.12
N GLN A 169 4.96 -17.32 9.87
CA GLN A 169 3.90 -17.83 9.02
C GLN A 169 4.39 -18.87 8.01
N SER A 170 3.52 -19.84 7.69
CA SER A 170 3.74 -20.92 6.72
C SER A 170 2.39 -21.47 6.21
N GLY A 171 2.45 -22.46 5.31
CA GLY A 171 1.32 -23.21 4.81
C GLY A 171 0.61 -22.56 3.63
N GLU A 172 -0.57 -23.10 3.32
CA GLU A 172 -1.46 -22.59 2.26
C GLU A 172 -1.82 -21.13 2.50
N PHE A 173 -1.75 -20.32 1.44
CA PHE A 173 -2.14 -18.93 1.45
C PHE A 173 -3.02 -18.56 0.27
N ASN A 174 -3.89 -17.58 0.44
CA ASN A 174 -4.70 -17.02 -0.64
C ASN A 174 -5.07 -15.54 -0.40
N LEU A 175 -4.97 -14.77 -1.49
CA LEU A 175 -5.37 -13.37 -1.56
C LEU A 175 -6.03 -13.09 -2.91
N SER A 176 -7.27 -12.63 -2.88
CA SER A 176 -8.03 -12.23 -4.07
C SER A 176 -8.05 -10.70 -4.17
N VAL A 177 -7.54 -10.16 -5.27
CA VAL A 177 -7.36 -8.71 -5.50
C VAL A 177 -8.23 -8.27 -6.67
N ARG A 178 -9.09 -7.28 -6.43
CA ARG A 178 -9.92 -6.65 -7.48
C ARG A 178 -9.05 -5.77 -8.37
N TYR A 179 -8.23 -4.90 -7.78
CA TYR A 179 -7.28 -4.07 -8.53
C TYR A 179 -6.06 -3.66 -7.71
N ILE A 180 -5.04 -3.23 -8.45
CA ILE A 180 -3.86 -2.52 -7.95
C ILE A 180 -3.77 -1.20 -8.71
N ALA A 181 -3.67 -0.10 -7.99
CA ALA A 181 -3.63 1.25 -8.55
C ALA A 181 -2.56 2.11 -7.90
N ALA A 182 -2.06 3.12 -8.62
CA ALA A 182 -1.40 4.26 -7.99
C ALA A 182 -2.47 5.19 -7.41
N TRP A 183 -2.29 5.64 -6.18
CA TRP A 183 -3.27 6.39 -5.40
C TRP A 183 -2.78 7.78 -5.06
N LYS A 184 -3.68 8.76 -5.13
CA LYS A 184 -3.42 10.16 -4.78
C LYS A 184 -4.39 10.59 -3.69
N ALA A 185 -3.85 11.21 -2.64
CA ALA A 185 -4.68 11.81 -1.60
C ALA A 185 -5.54 12.93 -2.20
N GLU A 186 -6.80 12.99 -1.82
CA GLU A 186 -7.60 14.19 -2.06
C GLU A 186 -7.00 15.32 -1.22
N ALA A 187 -6.89 16.52 -1.81
CA ALA A 187 -6.46 17.68 -1.05
C ALA A 187 -7.48 17.92 0.07
N GLU A 188 -7.01 17.96 1.32
CA GLU A 188 -7.84 18.46 2.41
C GLU A 188 -8.16 19.93 2.09
N GLU A 189 -9.39 20.21 1.66
CA GLU A 189 -9.89 21.58 1.67
C GLU A 189 -9.95 22.01 3.14
N ASP A 190 -9.08 22.94 3.52
CA ASP A 190 -9.06 23.61 4.82
C ASP A 190 -10.46 24.13 5.17
N LYS A 191 -11.26 23.31 5.88
CA LYS A 191 -12.49 23.76 6.54
C LYS A 191 -12.13 24.50 7.82
N ASN A 192 -11.41 25.62 7.70
CA ASN A 192 -11.39 26.62 8.75
C ASN A 192 -12.64 27.49 8.61
N GLU A 193 -13.79 26.89 8.94
CA GLU A 193 -15.03 27.63 9.10
C GLU A 193 -14.91 28.40 10.41
N SER A 194 -14.50 29.67 10.30
CA SER A 194 -14.50 30.62 11.39
C SER A 194 -15.93 30.74 11.94
N VAL A 195 -16.17 30.16 13.11
CA VAL A 195 -17.40 30.38 13.88
C VAL A 195 -17.38 31.83 14.34
N THR A 196 -18.07 32.70 13.62
CA THR A 196 -18.41 34.04 14.07
C THR A 196 -19.52 33.92 15.12
N ILE A 197 -19.19 34.09 16.40
CA ILE A 197 -20.20 34.22 17.45
C ILE A 197 -20.78 35.64 17.35
N GLU A 198 -21.96 35.77 16.76
CA GLU A 198 -22.79 36.98 16.91
C GLU A 198 -23.51 36.93 18.26
N SER A 199 -23.11 37.79 19.19
CA SER A 199 -23.91 38.07 20.39
C SER A 199 -24.94 39.15 20.08
N LYS A 200 -26.22 38.77 19.97
CA LYS A 200 -27.38 39.68 20.13
C LYS A 200 -28.10 39.34 21.42
N GLY A 201 -28.27 40.35 22.27
CA GLY A 201 -28.80 40.22 23.63
C GLY A 201 -30.30 40.46 23.79
N SER A 202 -30.65 40.67 25.07
CA SER A 202 -31.92 41.12 25.69
C SER A 202 -32.94 39.98 25.96
N ILE A 203 -33.60 39.83 27.12
CA ILE A 203 -34.28 40.78 28.04
C ILE A 203 -34.57 40.14 29.42
N ASP A 204 -34.51 40.98 30.48
CA ASP A 204 -35.25 41.13 31.76
C ASP A 204 -35.75 39.89 32.55
N SER A 205 -35.90 39.86 33.88
CA SER A 205 -36.31 40.89 34.87
C SER A 205 -36.13 40.34 36.29
N GLU A 206 -35.81 41.18 37.30
CA GLU A 206 -36.60 41.27 38.55
C GLU A 206 -36.04 42.31 39.56
N ASN A 207 -36.83 43.37 39.73
CA ASN A 207 -37.30 43.98 40.98
C ASN A 207 -36.37 44.07 42.22
N GLY A 208 -36.11 45.31 42.66
CA GLY A 208 -35.63 45.58 44.01
C GLY A 208 -35.44 47.07 44.27
N ARG A 209 -36.39 47.68 44.98
CA ARG A 209 -36.37 49.09 45.38
C ARG A 209 -35.22 49.41 46.34
N ASP A 210 -34.83 50.69 46.27
CA ASP A 210 -34.68 51.63 47.39
C ASP A 210 -33.27 51.99 47.91
N LYS A 211 -33.07 53.32 47.91
CA LYS A 211 -32.24 54.19 48.77
C LYS A 211 -30.70 54.16 48.65
N GLY A 212 -30.22 55.19 47.95
CA GLY A 212 -29.64 56.33 48.68
C GLY A 212 -28.11 56.46 48.71
N SER A 213 -27.68 57.70 48.42
CA SER A 213 -26.55 58.38 49.06
C SER A 213 -25.14 58.29 48.43
N THR A 214 -24.85 59.31 47.61
CA THR A 214 -23.75 60.29 47.75
C THR A 214 -22.29 59.96 47.37
N CYS A 215 -21.67 61.01 46.77
CA CYS A 215 -20.25 61.40 46.73
C CYS A 215 -19.38 60.88 45.56
N CYS A 216 -19.02 61.76 44.61
CA CYS A 216 -17.76 62.53 44.52
C CYS A 216 -16.56 61.64 44.14
N ALA A 217 -16.08 61.68 42.89
CA ALA A 217 -15.19 62.69 42.29
C ALA A 217 -13.70 62.53 42.65
N ILE A 218 -12.89 62.27 41.60
CA ILE A 218 -11.52 62.76 41.38
C ILE A 218 -10.41 62.09 42.21
N LEU A 219 -9.74 61.09 41.61
CA LEU A 219 -8.33 61.06 41.13
C LEU A 219 -7.88 59.61 40.88
#